data_AF-A0A2D8CBF8-F1
#
_entry.id   AF-A0A2D8CBF8-F1
#
_cell.length_a   1.000
_cell.length_b   1.000
_cell.length_c   1.000
_cell.angle_alpha   90.00
_cell.angle_beta   90.00
_cell.angle_gamma   90.00
#
_symmetry.space_group_name_H-M   'P 1'
#
loop_
_entity.id
_entity.type
_entity.pdbx_description
1 polymer ?
#
loop_
_entity_poly.entity_id
_entity_poly.type
_entity_poly.pdbx_seq_one_letter_code
_entity_poly.pdbx_strand_id
1 'polypeptide(L)'
;MFIYPLLFGLAFVYSNLLEWVIHKYVFHGLGKKKKSAFSSHWHHHHRMVRKNNYVDSSYLGFPPHPSVTQEVGSLTLLALIHLPLLFVSYFFYCSLLFFTCRYFYIHRRSHINPEWGKKNYPWHYDHHMGKNQNANWGVTSPFWDWILKTRIKYH
;
A
#
# COMPACT_ATOMS: atom_id res chain seq x y z
N MET A 1 -7.52 -21.33 23.05
CA MET A 1 -6.48 -20.26 23.07
C MET A 1 -6.02 -19.78 21.69
N PHE A 2 -6.43 -20.37 20.55
CA PHE A 2 -5.90 -20.01 19.23
C PHE A 2 -6.70 -18.93 18.46
N ILE A 3 -7.83 -18.45 18.99
CA ILE A 3 -8.74 -17.59 18.23
C ILE A 3 -8.14 -16.20 17.92
N TYR A 4 -7.46 -15.55 18.85
CA TYR A 4 -6.87 -14.23 18.59
C TYR A 4 -5.68 -14.28 17.62
N PRO A 5 -4.70 -15.19 17.78
CA PRO A 5 -3.67 -15.37 16.75
C PRO A 5 -4.24 -15.69 15.37
N LEU A 6 -5.29 -16.54 15.30
CA LEU A 6 -5.98 -16.85 14.05
C LEU A 6 -6.63 -15.60 13.44
N LEU A 7 -7.39 -14.82 14.23
CA LEU A 7 -8.02 -13.58 13.76
C LEU A 7 -6.99 -12.55 13.30
N PHE A 8 -5.85 -12.43 13.99
CA PHE A 8 -4.76 -11.55 13.57
C PHE A 8 -4.13 -12.00 12.25
N GLY A 9 -3.88 -13.31 12.10
CA GLY A 9 -3.39 -13.90 10.85
C GLY A 9 -4.38 -13.73 9.69
N LEU A 10 -5.68 -13.89 9.94
CA LEU A 10 -6.72 -13.62 8.95
C LEU A 10 -6.76 -12.14 8.57
N ALA A 11 -6.64 -11.24 9.55
CA ALA A 11 -6.58 -9.81 9.30
C ALA A 11 -5.37 -9.46 8.42
N PHE A 12 -4.20 -10.07 8.66
CA PHE A 12 -3.03 -9.94 7.81
C PHE A 12 -3.31 -10.41 6.38
N VAL A 13 -3.82 -11.63 6.20
CA VAL A 13 -4.09 -12.18 4.86
C VAL A 13 -5.09 -11.29 4.10
N TYR A 14 -6.16 -10.86 4.78
CA TYR A 14 -7.19 -10.00 4.23
C TYR A 14 -6.68 -8.60 3.88
N SER A 15 -5.95 -7.93 4.78
CA SER A 15 -5.46 -6.57 4.55
C SER A 15 -4.47 -6.53 3.38
N ASN A 16 -3.57 -7.51 3.29
CA ASN A 16 -2.62 -7.60 2.19
C ASN A 16 -3.33 -7.96 0.87
N LEU A 17 -4.45 -8.68 0.90
CA LEU A 17 -5.24 -8.93 -0.31
C LEU A 17 -5.90 -7.64 -0.79
N LEU A 18 -6.50 -6.87 0.12
CA LEU A 18 -7.08 -5.57 -0.20
C LEU A 18 -6.03 -4.63 -0.80
N GLU A 19 -4.86 -4.55 -0.17
CA GLU A 19 -3.71 -3.80 -0.64
C GLU A 19 -3.38 -4.16 -2.09
N TRP A 20 -3.21 -5.46 -2.38
CA TRP A 20 -2.90 -5.97 -3.71
C TRP A 20 -3.99 -5.63 -4.74
N VAL A 21 -5.27 -5.85 -4.40
CA VAL A 21 -6.42 -5.62 -5.29
C VAL A 21 -6.57 -4.13 -5.60
N ILE A 22 -6.54 -3.28 -4.58
CA ILE A 22 -6.68 -1.83 -4.74
C ILE A 22 -5.51 -1.29 -5.55
N HIS A 23 -4.28 -1.71 -5.22
CA HIS A 23 -3.10 -1.24 -5.92
C HIS A 23 -3.15 -1.59 -7.41
N LYS A 24 -3.50 -2.84 -7.74
CA LYS A 24 -3.59 -3.30 -9.13
C LYS A 24 -4.75 -2.67 -9.90
N TYR A 25 -5.97 -2.77 -9.38
CA TYR A 25 -7.17 -2.45 -10.16
C TYR A 25 -7.63 -1.00 -9.99
N VAL A 26 -7.45 -0.41 -8.81
CA VAL A 26 -7.85 0.98 -8.56
C VAL A 26 -6.72 1.92 -8.95
N PHE A 27 -5.53 1.76 -8.37
CA PHE A 27 -4.44 2.72 -8.59
C PHE A 27 -3.76 2.54 -9.95
N HIS A 28 -3.43 1.31 -10.36
CA HIS A 28 -2.82 1.03 -11.66
C HIS A 28 -3.79 0.67 -12.78
N GLY A 29 -5.06 0.43 -12.44
CA GLY A 29 -6.14 0.31 -13.41
C GLY A 29 -6.77 1.68 -13.66
N LEU A 30 -7.64 2.12 -12.76
CA LEU A 30 -8.36 3.40 -12.89
C LEU A 30 -7.43 4.62 -12.82
N GLY A 31 -6.43 4.62 -11.94
CA GLY A 31 -5.53 5.75 -11.72
C GLY A 31 -4.62 6.08 -12.92
N LYS A 32 -4.45 5.18 -13.89
CA LYS A 32 -3.76 5.54 -15.15
C LYS A 32 -4.53 6.57 -15.98
N LYS A 33 -5.85 6.68 -15.81
CA LYS A 33 -6.66 7.72 -16.45
C LYS A 33 -6.47 9.04 -15.71
N LYS A 34 -5.98 10.10 -16.38
CA LYS A 34 -5.68 11.40 -15.75
C LYS A 34 -6.86 12.07 -15.03
N LYS A 35 -8.09 11.82 -15.47
CA LYS A 35 -9.31 12.37 -14.84
C LYS A 35 -9.83 11.51 -13.68
N SER A 36 -9.20 10.38 -13.39
CA SER A 36 -9.58 9.52 -12.26
C SER A 36 -9.29 10.21 -10.94
N ALA A 37 -10.18 10.03 -9.96
CA ALA A 37 -9.92 10.44 -8.58
C ALA A 37 -8.63 9.81 -8.04
N PHE A 38 -8.25 8.63 -8.54
CA PHE A 38 -7.04 7.88 -8.15
C PHE A 38 -5.80 8.17 -9.01
N SER A 39 -5.85 9.22 -9.82
CA SER A 39 -4.79 9.51 -10.79
C SER A 39 -3.47 9.96 -10.19
N SER A 40 -3.49 10.50 -8.96
CA SER A 40 -2.30 10.97 -8.26
C SER A 40 -1.29 9.85 -8.00
N HIS A 41 -1.76 8.62 -7.71
CA HIS A 41 -0.87 7.47 -7.49
C HIS A 41 0.06 7.24 -8.68
N TRP A 42 -0.51 7.21 -9.89
CA TRP A 42 0.26 6.95 -11.10
C TRP A 42 0.99 8.19 -11.64
N HIS A 43 0.27 9.30 -11.80
CA HIS A 43 0.81 10.47 -12.51
C HIS A 43 1.70 11.35 -11.65
N HIS A 44 1.55 11.30 -10.32
CA HIS A 44 2.37 12.05 -9.37
C HIS A 44 3.32 11.13 -8.62
N HIS A 45 2.82 10.25 -7.77
CA HIS A 45 3.63 9.45 -6.85
C HIS A 45 4.60 8.52 -7.60
N HIS A 46 4.12 7.65 -8.49
CA HIS A 46 4.99 6.79 -9.31
C HIS A 46 6.00 7.56 -10.14
N ARG A 47 5.58 8.68 -10.73
CA ARG A 47 6.46 9.53 -11.55
C ARG A 47 7.58 10.13 -10.69
N MET A 48 7.23 10.66 -9.52
CA MET A 48 8.17 11.29 -8.58
C MET A 48 9.20 10.27 -8.09
N VAL A 49 8.72 9.14 -7.58
CA VAL A 49 9.53 8.04 -7.06
C VAL A 49 10.53 7.55 -8.10
N ARG A 50 10.10 7.35 -9.35
CA ARG A 50 10.99 6.89 -10.42
C ARG A 50 12.04 7.92 -10.82
N LYS A 51 11.66 9.20 -10.87
CA LYS A 51 12.58 10.28 -11.24
C LYS A 51 13.63 10.54 -10.16
N ASN A 52 13.28 10.27 -8.90
CA ASN A 52 14.10 10.64 -7.75
C ASN A 52 14.64 9.40 -7.01
N ASN A 53 15.02 8.35 -7.73
CA ASN A 53 15.69 7.17 -7.16
C ASN A 53 14.94 6.58 -5.94
N TYR A 54 13.65 6.33 -6.11
CA TYR A 54 12.73 5.78 -5.10
C TYR A 54 12.29 6.76 -3.99
N VAL A 55 12.70 8.04 -4.07
CA VAL A 55 12.27 9.09 -3.11
C VAL A 55 10.94 9.73 -3.50
N ASP A 56 10.07 9.93 -2.52
CA ASP A 56 8.89 10.82 -2.63
C ASP A 56 8.92 11.91 -1.55
N SER A 57 9.30 13.12 -1.94
CA SER A 57 9.35 14.29 -1.05
C SER A 57 7.96 14.82 -0.66
N SER A 58 6.89 14.35 -1.31
CA SER A 58 5.50 14.72 -0.98
C SER A 58 5.13 14.40 0.47
N TYR A 59 5.84 13.43 1.08
CA TYR A 59 5.66 13.00 2.48
C TYR A 59 6.30 13.91 3.54
N LEU A 60 7.03 14.96 3.13
CA LEU A 60 7.82 15.81 4.03
C LEU A 60 7.16 17.16 4.36
N GLY A 61 6.22 17.62 3.53
CA GLY A 61 5.63 18.96 3.64
C GLY A 61 4.46 19.07 4.62
N PHE A 62 4.25 20.29 5.14
CA PHE A 62 3.04 20.72 5.84
C PHE A 62 2.50 22.04 5.22
N PRO A 63 1.21 22.13 4.84
CA PRO A 63 0.19 21.07 4.89
C PRO A 63 0.55 19.88 3.98
N PRO A 64 -0.02 18.67 4.21
CA PRO A 64 0.30 17.50 3.41
C PRO A 64 -0.01 17.72 1.92
N HIS A 65 0.88 17.23 1.05
CA HIS A 65 0.67 17.29 -0.39
C HIS A 65 -0.63 16.56 -0.78
N PRO A 66 -1.41 17.01 -1.79
CA PRO A 66 -2.68 16.39 -2.17
C PRO A 66 -2.63 14.87 -2.42
N SER A 67 -1.52 14.33 -2.94
CA SER A 67 -1.35 12.88 -3.08
C SER A 67 -1.31 12.13 -1.74
N VAL A 68 -0.66 12.70 -0.73
CA VAL A 68 -0.59 12.15 0.63
C VAL A 68 -1.93 12.33 1.33
N THR A 69 -2.58 13.48 1.17
CA THR A 69 -3.94 13.72 1.67
C THR A 69 -4.92 12.69 1.09
N GLN A 70 -4.80 12.39 -0.20
CA GLN A 70 -5.61 11.36 -0.83
C GLN A 70 -5.34 9.96 -0.27
N GLU A 71 -4.08 9.59 -0.05
CA GLU A 71 -3.73 8.30 0.57
C GLU A 71 -4.37 8.17 1.96
N VAL A 72 -4.15 9.17 2.83
CA VAL A 72 -4.72 9.20 4.19
C VAL A 72 -6.24 9.18 4.15
N GLY A 73 -6.86 9.95 3.25
CA GLY A 73 -8.31 9.96 3.05
C GLY A 73 -8.85 8.61 2.58
N SER A 74 -8.14 7.93 1.68
CA SER A 74 -8.53 6.60 1.19
C SER A 74 -8.40 5.53 2.27
N LEU A 75 -7.35 5.57 3.08
CA LEU A 75 -7.16 4.68 4.23
C LEU A 75 -8.23 4.91 5.31
N THR A 76 -8.55 6.18 5.58
CA THR A 76 -9.65 6.54 6.49
C THR A 76 -10.99 6.02 5.98
N LEU A 77 -11.28 6.20 4.68
CA LEU A 77 -12.50 5.66 4.07
C LEU A 77 -12.57 4.13 4.18
N LEU A 78 -11.47 3.43 3.93
CA LEU A 78 -11.42 1.98 4.12
C LEU A 78 -11.71 1.59 5.57
N ALA A 79 -11.11 2.26 6.55
CA ALA A 79 -11.41 2.01 7.96
C ALA A 79 -12.91 2.19 8.26
N LEU A 80 -13.53 3.28 7.76
CA LEU A 80 -14.96 3.56 7.94
C LEU A 80 -15.86 2.52 7.27
N ILE A 81 -15.55 2.07 6.05
CA ILE A 81 -16.31 1.02 5.36
C ILE A 81 -16.27 -0.30 6.14
N HIS A 82 -15.18 -0.57 6.86
CA HIS A 82 -15.04 -1.77 7.70
C HIS A 82 -15.61 -1.61 9.11
N LEU A 83 -16.14 -0.43 9.48
CA LEU A 83 -16.69 -0.16 10.82
C LEU A 83 -17.73 -1.18 11.29
N PRO A 84 -18.64 -1.72 10.45
CA PRO A 84 -19.57 -2.76 10.88
C PRO A 84 -18.92 -4.03 11.46
N LEU A 85 -17.65 -4.31 11.12
CA LEU A 85 -16.91 -5.44 11.68
C LEU A 85 -16.66 -5.31 13.19
N LEU A 86 -16.77 -4.11 13.76
CA LEU A 86 -16.75 -3.92 15.22
C LEU A 86 -17.80 -4.79 15.93
N PHE A 87 -18.97 -4.96 15.32
CA PHE A 87 -20.07 -5.73 15.88
C PHE A 87 -19.92 -7.25 15.65
N VAL A 88 -19.01 -7.67 14.77
CA VAL A 88 -18.71 -9.08 14.51
C VAL A 88 -17.50 -9.53 15.33
N SER A 89 -16.42 -8.75 15.29
CA SER A 89 -15.21 -9.00 16.06
C SER A 89 -14.41 -7.71 16.25
N TYR A 90 -14.49 -7.15 17.47
CA TYR A 90 -13.69 -6.00 17.88
C TYR A 90 -12.19 -6.21 17.61
N PHE A 91 -11.66 -7.39 17.99
CA PHE A 91 -10.26 -7.70 17.81
C PHE A 91 -9.83 -7.75 16.34
N PHE A 92 -10.66 -8.33 15.45
CA PHE A 92 -10.37 -8.36 14.02
C PHE A 92 -10.35 -6.95 13.43
N TYR A 93 -11.34 -6.11 13.75
CA TYR A 93 -11.37 -4.73 13.30
C TYR A 93 -10.17 -3.92 13.79
N CYS A 94 -9.79 -4.02 15.07
CA CYS A 94 -8.57 -3.39 15.58
C CYS A 94 -7.30 -3.90 14.88
N SER A 95 -7.26 -5.18 14.51
CA SER A 95 -6.16 -5.74 13.71
C SER A 95 -6.11 -5.13 12.31
N LEU A 96 -7.25 -4.88 11.66
CA LEU A 96 -7.30 -4.15 10.38
C LEU A 96 -6.78 -2.72 10.53
N LEU A 97 -7.18 -2.00 11.58
CA LEU A 97 -6.64 -0.66 11.85
C LEU A 97 -5.12 -0.67 12.05
N PHE A 98 -4.61 -1.67 12.77
CA PHE A 98 -3.17 -1.88 12.92
C PHE A 98 -2.50 -2.06 11.54
N PHE A 99 -3.04 -2.90 10.67
CA PHE A 99 -2.47 -3.12 9.33
C PHE A 99 -2.59 -1.89 8.43
N THR A 100 -3.66 -1.09 8.56
CA THR A 100 -3.81 0.20 7.88
C THR A 100 -2.74 1.20 8.30
N CYS A 101 -2.51 1.37 9.61
CA CYS A 101 -1.44 2.24 10.12
C CYS A 101 -0.06 1.74 9.71
N ARG A 102 0.16 0.42 9.77
CA ARG A 102 1.39 -0.23 9.32
C ARG A 102 1.64 0.01 7.82
N TYR A 103 0.60 -0.06 6.99
CA TYR A 103 0.70 0.25 5.56
C TYR A 103 1.23 1.66 5.34
N PHE A 104 0.56 2.67 5.91
CA PHE A 104 0.97 4.06 5.73
C PHE A 104 2.40 4.29 6.21
N TYR A 105 2.75 3.73 7.38
CA TYR A 105 4.09 3.83 7.93
C TYR A 105 5.15 3.23 6.99
N ILE A 106 4.95 2.00 6.52
CA ILE A 106 5.91 1.30 5.64
C ILE A 106 6.03 2.02 4.30
N HIS A 107 4.90 2.40 3.72
CA HIS A 107 4.86 3.05 2.42
C HIS A 107 5.62 4.39 2.46
N ARG A 108 5.24 5.26 3.41
CA ARG A 108 5.94 6.53 3.66
C ARG A 108 7.41 6.32 3.98
N ARG A 109 7.75 5.43 4.92
CA ARG A 109 9.12 5.20 5.36
C ARG A 109 10.00 4.70 4.22
N SER A 110 9.47 3.85 3.34
CA SER A 110 10.19 3.34 2.18
C SER A 110 10.61 4.45 1.21
N HIS A 111 9.81 5.51 1.08
CA HIS A 111 10.09 6.61 0.16
C HIS A 111 10.87 7.78 0.78
N ILE A 112 10.78 7.99 2.09
CA ILE A 112 11.63 8.99 2.76
C ILE A 112 13.02 8.43 3.10
N ASN A 113 13.16 7.10 3.20
CA ASN A 113 14.42 6.40 3.39
C ASN A 113 14.54 5.24 2.39
N PRO A 114 15.00 5.53 1.15
CA PRO A 114 15.08 4.53 0.07
C PRO A 114 15.92 3.30 0.42
N GLU A 115 17.03 3.48 1.14
CA GLU A 115 17.89 2.37 1.56
C GLU A 115 17.15 1.42 2.50
N TRP A 116 16.39 1.96 3.45
CA TRP A 116 15.54 1.16 4.32
C TRP A 116 14.43 0.46 3.53
N GLY A 117 13.77 1.18 2.60
CA GLY A 117 12.70 0.62 1.78
C GLY A 117 13.20 -0.50 0.88
N LYS A 118 14.33 -0.31 0.19
CA LYS A 118 14.97 -1.32 -0.66
C LYS A 118 15.39 -2.55 0.14
N LYS A 119 15.97 -2.37 1.33
CA LYS A 119 16.42 -3.49 2.18
C LYS A 119 15.26 -4.31 2.75
N ASN A 120 14.21 -3.66 3.26
CA ASN A 120 13.15 -4.32 4.03
C ASN A 120 11.92 -4.67 3.19
N TYR A 121 11.64 -3.89 2.14
CA TYR A 121 10.50 -4.05 1.23
C TYR A 121 10.98 -4.05 -0.23
N PRO A 122 11.91 -4.96 -0.61
CA PRO A 122 12.51 -4.99 -1.94
C PRO A 122 11.47 -5.18 -3.06
N TRP A 123 10.38 -5.90 -2.81
CA TRP A 123 9.29 -6.04 -3.79
C TRP A 123 8.62 -4.69 -4.10
N HIS A 124 8.50 -3.80 -3.11
CA HIS A 124 7.94 -2.48 -3.31
C HIS A 124 8.93 -1.56 -4.05
N TYR A 125 10.22 -1.70 -3.75
CA TYR A 125 11.26 -1.06 -4.57
C TYR A 125 11.19 -1.52 -6.04
N ASP A 126 11.10 -2.83 -6.26
CA ASP A 126 10.94 -3.43 -7.58
C ASP A 126 9.68 -2.95 -8.30
N HIS A 127 8.57 -2.74 -7.58
CA HIS A 127 7.33 -2.21 -8.13
C HIS A 127 7.55 -0.83 -8.77
N HIS A 128 8.24 0.05 -8.06
CA HIS A 128 8.49 1.40 -8.54
C HIS A 128 9.60 1.46 -9.57
N MET A 129 10.72 0.78 -9.32
CA MET A 129 11.96 0.96 -10.07
C MET A 129 12.17 -0.09 -11.17
N GLY A 130 11.44 -1.19 -11.12
CA GLY A 130 11.47 -2.25 -12.11
C GLY A 130 11.07 -1.80 -13.51
N LYS A 131 11.43 -2.62 -14.51
CA LYS A 131 11.04 -2.38 -15.92
C LYS A 131 9.55 -2.61 -16.13
N ASN A 132 8.97 -3.63 -15.49
CA ASN A 132 7.54 -3.90 -15.54
C ASN A 132 6.83 -3.22 -14.36
N GLN A 133 6.14 -2.11 -14.63
CA GLN A 133 5.35 -1.39 -13.63
C GLN A 133 3.99 -2.02 -13.35
N ASN A 134 3.64 -3.15 -14.00
CA ASN A 134 2.42 -3.91 -13.78
C ASN A 134 2.70 -5.23 -13.04
N ALA A 135 3.56 -5.19 -12.03
CA ALA A 135 3.97 -6.33 -11.22
C ALA A 135 4.30 -5.86 -9.80
N ASN A 136 4.45 -6.79 -8.85
CA ASN A 136 4.80 -6.51 -7.46
C ASN A 136 3.79 -5.56 -6.77
N TRP A 137 2.53 -5.95 -6.70
CA TRP A 137 1.45 -5.08 -6.20
C TRP A 137 1.43 -4.94 -4.68
N GLY A 138 2.06 -5.87 -3.96
CA GLY A 138 2.29 -5.74 -2.53
C GLY A 138 3.22 -4.56 -2.24
N VAL A 139 2.82 -3.72 -1.30
CA VAL A 139 3.62 -2.70 -0.63
C VAL A 139 4.23 -3.28 0.63
N THR A 140 3.40 -3.86 1.52
CA THR A 140 3.84 -4.28 2.86
C THR A 140 4.18 -5.76 2.97
N SER A 141 3.79 -6.57 1.98
CA SER A 141 4.13 -7.99 1.86
C SER A 141 4.01 -8.45 0.40
N PRO A 142 4.91 -9.31 -0.09
CA PRO A 142 4.79 -9.90 -1.43
C PRO A 142 3.90 -11.15 -1.45
N PHE A 143 3.23 -11.48 -0.34
CA PHE A 143 2.49 -12.75 -0.17
C PHE A 143 1.53 -13.04 -1.33
N TRP A 144 0.68 -12.07 -1.69
CA TRP A 144 -0.26 -12.22 -2.80
C TRP A 144 0.40 -12.12 -4.17
N ASP A 145 1.54 -11.45 -4.29
CA ASP A 145 2.34 -11.49 -5.52
C ASP A 145 2.93 -12.87 -5.80
N TRP A 146 3.27 -13.64 -4.76
CA TRP A 146 3.71 -15.02 -4.93
C TRP A 146 2.56 -15.94 -5.31
N ILE A 147 1.43 -15.86 -4.59
CA ILE A 147 0.25 -16.69 -4.86
C ILE A 147 -0.30 -16.44 -6.27
N LEU A 148 -0.44 -15.17 -6.65
CA LEU A 148 -1.01 -14.76 -7.93
C LEU A 148 0.05 -14.60 -9.03
N LYS A 149 1.29 -15.02 -8.75
CA LYS A 149 2.43 -15.04 -9.69
C LYS A 149 2.71 -13.68 -10.36
N THR A 150 2.58 -12.60 -9.60
CA THR A 150 2.93 -11.22 -10.02
C THR A 150 4.23 -10.70 -9.42
N ARG A 151 4.98 -11.50 -8.65
CA ARG A 151 6.31 -11.12 -8.15
C ARG A 151 7.37 -11.23 -9.26
N ILE A 152 8.09 -10.14 -9.52
CA ILE A 152 9.26 -10.07 -10.42
C ILE A 152 10.41 -9.34 -9.72
N LYS A 153 11.52 -10.04 -9.48
CA LYS A 153 12.74 -9.49 -8.85
C LYS A 153 13.59 -8.76 -9.89
N TYR A 154 14.06 -7.55 -9.56
CA TYR A 154 15.02 -6.80 -10.39
C TYR A 154 16.36 -6.55 -9.69
N HIS A 155 16.45 -6.80 -8.38
CA HIS A 155 17.65 -6.69 -7.57
C HIS A 155 17.73 -7.81 -6.53
#